data_AF-A0A936NGT2-F1
#
_entry.id   AF-A0A936NGT2-F1
#
_cell.length_a   1.000
_cell.length_b   1.000
_cell.length_c   1.000
_cell.angle_alpha   90.00
_cell.angle_beta   90.00
_cell.angle_gamma   90.00
#
_symmetry.space_group_name_H-M   'P 1'
#
loop_
_entity.id
_entity.type
_entity.pdbx_description
1 polymer ?
#
loop_
_entity_poly.entity_id
_entity_poly.type
_entity_poly.pdbx_seq_one_letter_code
_entity_poly.pdbx_strand_id
1 'polypeptide(L)'
;MLLSHVPHVDRADIRGDVTALNDPQRLEARYKADEFLRSLVEGTVASTGSDFLRALVKHVAASLDIRYAFVGYLLPESRIRTLAFWKGDGYLDQVEYGLHGTPCTRVIEGKTCHYAQDVQRLFPHDQDLVTKKC
;
A
#
# COMPACT_ATOMS: atom_id res chain seq x y z
N MET A 1 30.83 -7.54 -12.52
CA MET A 1 31.67 -6.71 -13.41
C MET A 1 30.99 -6.68 -14.77
N LEU A 2 30.34 -5.56 -15.11
CA LEU A 2 30.02 -5.12 -16.47
C LEU A 2 29.47 -3.69 -16.36
N LEU A 3 30.35 -2.73 -16.62
CA LEU A 3 30.02 -1.33 -16.91
C LEU A 3 29.56 -1.26 -18.37
N SER A 4 28.44 -0.61 -18.67
CA SER A 4 28.30 0.20 -19.89
C SER A 4 27.08 1.14 -19.83
N HIS A 5 27.38 2.43 -20.01
CA HIS A 5 26.51 3.52 -20.47
C HIS A 5 25.44 4.11 -19.52
N VAL A 6 25.87 5.13 -18.78
CA VAL A 6 25.00 6.24 -18.34
C VAL A 6 24.82 7.17 -19.55
N PRO A 7 23.59 7.45 -20.02
CA PRO A 7 23.38 8.41 -21.09
C PRO A 7 23.73 9.83 -20.61
N HIS A 8 24.52 10.52 -21.42
CA HIS A 8 24.88 11.93 -21.25
C HIS A 8 23.61 12.78 -21.42
N VAL A 9 23.18 13.49 -20.37
CA VAL A 9 22.05 14.43 -20.46
C VAL A 9 22.55 15.70 -21.13
N ASP A 10 22.27 15.84 -22.42
CA ASP A 10 22.48 17.09 -23.14
C ASP A 10 21.54 18.17 -22.60
N ARG A 11 22.12 19.30 -22.18
CA ARG A 11 21.45 20.46 -21.55
C ARG A 11 20.49 21.23 -22.47
N ALA A 12 20.04 20.64 -23.58
CA ALA A 12 19.23 21.29 -24.61
C ALA A 12 17.81 20.70 -24.78
N ASP A 13 17.33 19.83 -23.88
CA ASP A 13 15.97 19.28 -23.95
C ASP A 13 15.22 19.39 -22.60
N ILE A 14 15.12 20.61 -22.07
CA ILE A 14 14.18 20.95 -20.98
C ILE A 14 12.98 21.71 -21.58
N ARG A 15 12.46 21.21 -22.69
CA ARG A 15 11.10 21.54 -23.13
C ARG A 15 10.28 20.26 -23.17
N GLY A 16 10.31 19.54 -22.05
CA GLY A 16 9.35 18.49 -21.75
C GLY A 16 7.94 19.08 -21.80
N ASP A 17 7.25 18.73 -22.87
CA ASP A 17 5.81 18.69 -23.07
C ASP A 17 4.95 19.04 -21.84
N VAL A 18 4.68 20.34 -21.61
CA VAL A 18 3.77 20.86 -20.58
C VAL A 18 2.36 20.27 -20.73
N THR A 19 2.04 19.77 -21.92
CA THR A 19 0.76 19.17 -22.29
C THR A 19 0.50 17.82 -21.60
N ALA A 20 1.53 17.05 -21.23
CA ALA A 20 1.37 15.77 -20.50
C ALA A 20 1.06 15.93 -19.00
N LEU A 21 1.31 17.12 -18.43
CA LEU A 21 1.01 17.49 -17.04
C LEU A 21 -0.40 18.12 -16.88
N ASN A 22 -1.03 18.54 -18.00
CA ASN A 22 -2.33 19.20 -18.03
C ASN A 22 -3.49 18.28 -18.45
N ASP A 23 -3.29 16.96 -18.44
CA ASP A 23 -4.38 16.01 -18.64
C ASP A 23 -5.38 16.16 -17.47
N PRO A 24 -6.62 16.62 -17.73
CA PRO A 24 -7.62 16.86 -16.70
C PRO A 24 -7.92 15.59 -15.89
N GLN A 25 -7.83 14.41 -16.49
CA GLN A 25 -8.05 13.14 -15.78
C GLN A 25 -6.91 12.83 -14.80
N ARG A 26 -5.66 13.13 -15.16
CA ARG A 26 -4.51 13.01 -14.25
C ARG A 26 -4.54 14.07 -13.15
N LEU A 27 -4.96 15.29 -13.48
CA LEU A 27 -5.11 16.36 -12.49
C LEU A 27 -6.19 15.99 -11.48
N GLU A 28 -7.35 15.51 -11.93
CA GLU A 28 -8.42 15.01 -11.07
C GLU A 28 -7.98 13.81 -10.23
N ALA A 29 -7.25 12.84 -10.82
CA ALA A 29 -6.72 11.70 -10.08
C ALA A 29 -5.72 12.13 -8.99
N ARG A 30 -4.85 13.11 -9.29
CA ARG A 30 -3.92 13.70 -8.31
C ARG A 30 -4.67 14.49 -7.25
N TYR A 31 -5.67 15.28 -7.63
CA TYR A 31 -6.48 16.07 -6.69
C TYR A 31 -7.25 15.16 -5.73
N LYS A 32 -7.81 14.06 -6.23
CA LYS A 32 -8.45 13.02 -5.40
C LYS A 32 -7.47 12.31 -4.49
N ALA A 33 -6.25 12.02 -4.97
CA ALA A 33 -5.20 11.44 -4.13
C ALA A 33 -4.76 12.42 -3.02
N ASP A 34 -4.58 13.69 -3.34
CA ASP A 34 -4.20 14.74 -2.38
C ASP A 34 -5.32 15.00 -1.37
N GLU A 35 -6.58 15.05 -1.81
CA GLU A 35 -7.76 15.16 -0.94
C GLU A 35 -7.90 13.93 -0.03
N PHE A 36 -7.65 12.74 -0.57
CA PHE A 36 -7.59 11.50 0.21
C PHE A 36 -6.50 11.58 1.29
N LEU A 37 -5.26 11.91 0.93
CA LEU A 37 -4.17 12.08 1.88
C LEU A 37 -4.48 13.15 2.93
N ARG A 38 -5.10 14.25 2.53
CA ARG A 38 -5.50 15.34 3.43
C ARG A 38 -6.60 14.89 4.40
N SER A 39 -7.59 14.13 3.92
CA SER A 39 -8.66 13.57 4.77
C SER A 39 -8.11 12.60 5.83
N LEU A 40 -7.07 11.84 5.46
CA LEU A 40 -6.35 10.98 6.40
C LEU A 40 -5.68 11.82 7.47
N VAL A 41 -4.89 12.83 7.09
CA VAL A 41 -4.15 13.69 8.02
C VAL A 41 -5.07 14.50 8.94
N GLU A 42 -6.12 15.12 8.40
CA GLU A 42 -7.04 15.96 9.18
C GLU A 42 -7.89 15.15 10.17
N GLY A 43 -8.30 13.93 9.81
CA GLY A 43 -8.95 12.99 10.73
C GLY A 43 -8.06 12.47 11.85
N THR A 44 -6.76 12.81 11.82
CA THR A 44 -5.75 12.33 12.79
C THR A 44 -5.43 13.31 13.90
N VAL A 45 -5.75 14.59 13.72
CA VAL A 45 -5.20 15.70 14.51
C VAL A 45 -5.54 15.61 16.02
N ALA A 46 -6.54 14.80 16.39
CA ALA A 46 -6.97 14.59 17.78
C ALA A 46 -6.74 13.17 18.32
N SER A 47 -6.13 12.27 17.55
CA SER A 47 -6.17 10.83 17.84
C SER A 47 -4.76 10.27 18.05
N THR A 48 -4.58 9.48 19.11
CA THR A 48 -3.31 8.76 19.38
C THR A 48 -2.92 7.89 18.18
N GLY A 49 -1.62 7.60 18.02
CA GLY A 49 -1.10 6.92 16.81
C GLY A 49 -1.85 5.64 16.41
N SER A 50 -2.44 4.89 17.35
CA SER A 50 -3.25 3.70 17.04
C SER A 50 -4.63 4.03 16.45
N ASP A 51 -5.29 5.07 16.96
CA ASP A 51 -6.62 5.48 16.50
C ASP A 51 -6.57 6.01 15.07
N PHE A 52 -5.48 6.72 14.73
CA PHE A 52 -5.17 7.12 13.38
C PHE A 52 -5.14 5.93 12.41
N LEU A 53 -4.28 4.95 12.72
CA LEU A 53 -4.05 3.83 11.83
C LEU A 53 -5.31 3.00 11.64
N ARG A 54 -6.15 2.89 12.68
CA ARG A 54 -7.48 2.29 12.60
C ARG A 54 -8.39 3.06 11.65
N ALA A 55 -8.50 4.38 11.80
CA ALA A 55 -9.28 5.22 10.90
C ALA A 55 -8.77 5.12 9.45
N LEU A 56 -7.46 5.15 9.23
CA LEU A 56 -6.80 5.02 7.93
C LEU A 56 -7.18 3.71 7.24
N VAL A 57 -6.97 2.55 7.87
CA VAL A 57 -7.23 1.26 7.21
C VAL A 57 -8.71 1.06 6.90
N LYS A 58 -9.62 1.58 7.75
CA LYS A 58 -11.06 1.54 7.48
C LYS A 58 -11.44 2.43 6.30
N HIS A 59 -10.90 3.65 6.22
CA HIS A 59 -11.16 4.55 5.09
C HIS A 59 -10.59 3.97 3.79
N VAL A 60 -9.35 3.48 3.78
CA VAL A 60 -8.75 2.79 2.62
C VAL A 60 -9.65 1.64 2.14
N ALA A 61 -10.11 0.80 3.06
CA ALA A 61 -10.98 -0.33 2.73
C ALA A 61 -12.29 0.12 2.07
N ALA A 62 -12.96 1.12 2.67
CA ALA A 62 -14.21 1.66 2.15
C ALA A 62 -14.05 2.37 0.79
N SER A 63 -12.98 3.15 0.62
CA SER A 63 -12.72 3.90 -0.61
C SER A 63 -12.36 3.01 -1.79
N LEU A 64 -11.69 1.89 -1.54
CA LEU A 64 -11.30 0.92 -2.58
C LEU A 64 -12.30 -0.22 -2.75
N ASP A 65 -13.39 -0.23 -1.98
CA ASP A 65 -14.37 -1.32 -1.92
C ASP A 65 -13.72 -2.70 -1.69
N ILE A 66 -12.74 -2.76 -0.78
CA ILE A 66 -12.03 -3.98 -0.41
C ILE A 66 -12.40 -4.43 1.00
N ARG A 67 -12.49 -5.76 1.17
CA ARG A 67 -12.88 -6.36 2.44
C ARG A 67 -11.81 -6.26 3.53
N TYR A 68 -10.54 -6.37 3.15
CA TYR A 68 -9.43 -6.45 4.09
C TYR A 68 -8.39 -5.37 3.79
N ALA A 69 -7.98 -4.62 4.82
CA ALA A 69 -6.88 -3.66 4.73
C ALA A 69 -6.15 -3.58 6.07
N PHE A 70 -4.82 -3.46 6.04
CA PHE A 70 -4.04 -3.36 7.26
C PHE A 70 -2.76 -2.54 7.06
N VAL A 71 -2.21 -2.05 8.18
CA VAL A 71 -0.86 -1.50 8.26
C VAL A 71 -0.01 -2.43 9.10
N GLY A 72 1.16 -2.80 8.58
CA GLY A 72 2.11 -3.69 9.24
C GLY A 72 3.42 -2.98 9.59
N TYR A 73 4.07 -3.45 10.65
CA TYR A 73 5.42 -3.08 11.04
C TYR A 73 6.35 -4.28 10.88
N LEU A 74 7.49 -4.09 10.21
CA LEU A 74 8.50 -5.13 10.04
C LEU A 74 9.34 -5.26 11.31
N LEU A 75 9.24 -6.42 11.94
CA LEU A 75 10.04 -6.83 13.09
C LEU A 75 11.34 -7.53 12.65
N PRO A 76 12.30 -7.73 13.56
CA PRO A 76 13.40 -8.66 13.35
C PRO A 76 12.91 -10.07 12.95
N GLU A 77 13.81 -10.87 12.40
CA GLU A 77 13.52 -12.25 11.95
C GLU A 77 12.47 -12.34 10.84
N SER A 78 12.31 -11.28 10.05
CA SER A 78 11.39 -11.24 8.90
C SER A 78 9.95 -11.57 9.29
N ARG A 79 9.44 -10.92 10.35
CA ARG A 79 8.04 -11.02 10.76
C ARG A 79 7.33 -9.68 10.65
N ILE A 80 6.03 -9.71 10.40
CA ILE A 80 5.18 -8.52 10.37
C ILE A 80 4.28 -8.53 11.59
N ARG A 81 4.18 -7.39 12.29
CA ARG A 81 3.15 -7.13 13.29
C ARG A 81 2.12 -6.16 12.72
N THR A 82 0.85 -6.50 12.76
CA THR A 82 -0.20 -5.58 12.31
C THR A 82 -0.44 -4.49 13.36
N LEU A 83 -0.42 -3.24 12.95
CA LEU A 83 -0.71 -2.08 13.81
C LEU A 83 -2.21 -1.73 13.80
N ALA A 84 -2.87 -1.94 12.66
CA ALA A 84 -4.31 -1.84 12.50
C ALA A 84 -4.75 -2.77 11.37
N PHE A 85 -5.89 -3.45 11.53
CA PHE A 85 -6.42 -4.38 10.55
C PHE A 85 -7.95 -4.26 10.50
N TRP A 86 -8.50 -3.84 9.35
CA TRP A 86 -9.92 -3.86 9.04
C TRP A 86 -10.32 -5.15 8.31
N LYS A 87 -11.41 -5.80 8.74
CA LYS A 87 -11.88 -7.09 8.20
C LYS A 87 -13.22 -7.04 7.45
N GLY A 88 -13.73 -5.83 7.20
CA GLY A 88 -14.99 -5.59 6.48
C GLY A 88 -16.11 -5.13 7.41
N ASP A 89 -16.25 -5.77 8.57
CA ASP A 89 -17.31 -5.52 9.56
C ASP A 89 -16.76 -5.09 10.94
N GLY A 90 -15.44 -4.97 11.06
CA GLY A 90 -14.78 -4.63 12.32
C GLY A 90 -13.26 -4.69 12.22
N TYR A 91 -12.61 -4.50 13.37
CA TYR A 91 -11.15 -4.60 13.48
C TYR A 91 -10.74 -5.98 14.02
N LEU A 92 -9.58 -6.46 13.58
CA LEU A 92 -8.90 -7.58 14.24
C LEU A 92 -7.92 -7.06 15.29
N ASP A 93 -7.65 -7.90 16.29
CA ASP A 93 -6.55 -7.69 17.21
C ASP A 93 -5.21 -7.74 16.46
N GLN A 94 -4.17 -7.21 17.10
CA GLN A 94 -2.83 -7.24 16.52
C GLN A 94 -2.36 -8.69 16.38
N VAL A 95 -2.03 -9.06 15.14
CA VAL A 95 -1.47 -10.37 14.81
C VAL A 95 -0.03 -10.20 14.33
N GLU A 96 0.75 -11.26 14.52
CA GLU A 96 2.11 -11.36 14.01
C GLU A 96 2.24 -12.59 13.13
N TYR A 97 2.91 -12.42 11.99
CA TYR A 97 3.09 -13.49 11.02
C TYR A 97 4.44 -13.43 10.32
N GLY A 98 4.90 -14.57 9.80
CA GLY A 98 6.15 -14.65 9.05
C GLY A 98 6.01 -14.00 7.68
N LEU A 99 7.01 -13.23 7.25
CA LEU A 99 7.02 -12.55 5.96
C LEU A 99 7.16 -13.53 4.79
N HIS A 100 7.97 -14.58 4.97
CA HIS A 100 8.32 -15.51 3.90
C HIS A 100 7.10 -16.26 3.37
N GLY A 101 6.98 -16.35 2.04
CA GLY A 101 5.86 -17.03 1.39
C GLY A 101 4.56 -16.25 1.40
N THR A 102 4.57 -14.99 1.85
CA THR A 102 3.43 -14.07 1.78
C THR A 102 3.60 -13.04 0.66
N PRO A 103 2.50 -12.45 0.14
CA PRO A 103 2.57 -11.32 -0.77
C PRO A 103 3.43 -10.15 -0.24
N CYS A 104 3.45 -9.96 1.08
CA CYS A 104 4.14 -8.86 1.74
C CYS A 104 5.66 -8.86 1.51
N THR A 105 6.26 -10.01 1.16
CA THR A 105 7.69 -10.08 0.82
C THR A 105 8.02 -9.09 -0.30
N ARG A 106 7.18 -9.02 -1.34
CA ARG A 106 7.40 -8.10 -2.47
C ARG A 106 7.20 -6.63 -2.09
N VAL A 107 6.27 -6.37 -1.17
CA VAL A 107 5.99 -5.03 -0.66
C VAL A 107 7.19 -4.47 0.10
N ILE A 108 7.81 -5.29 0.96
CA ILE A 108 9.02 -4.90 1.70
C ILE A 108 10.23 -4.70 0.77
N GLU A 109 10.29 -5.40 -0.36
CA GLU A 109 11.27 -5.13 -1.43
C GLU A 109 11.01 -3.82 -2.21
N GLY A 110 10.02 -3.02 -1.78
CA GLY A 110 9.67 -1.75 -2.42
C GLY A 110 8.80 -1.90 -3.66
N LYS A 111 8.20 -3.08 -3.90
CA LYS A 111 7.34 -3.32 -5.06
C LYS A 111 5.88 -3.25 -4.67
N THR A 112 5.11 -2.40 -5.36
CA THR A 112 3.66 -2.49 -5.34
C THR A 112 3.22 -3.70 -6.16
N CYS A 113 2.41 -4.59 -5.57
CA CYS A 113 1.90 -5.79 -6.24
C CYS A 113 0.37 -5.83 -6.20
N HIS A 114 -0.24 -6.28 -7.30
CA HIS A 114 -1.68 -6.51 -7.42
C HIS A 114 -1.92 -7.91 -7.97
N TYR A 115 -2.78 -8.67 -7.29
CA TYR A 115 -3.15 -10.04 -7.66
C TYR A 115 -4.66 -10.07 -7.90
N ALA A 116 -5.07 -10.00 -9.17
CA ALA A 116 -6.48 -9.90 -9.54
C ALA A 116 -7.30 -11.15 -9.16
N GLN A 117 -6.66 -12.32 -9.13
CA GLN A 117 -7.28 -13.60 -8.80
C GLN A 117 -6.23 -14.58 -8.26
N ASP A 118 -6.69 -15.70 -7.68
CA ASP A 118 -5.87 -16.83 -7.27
C ASP A 118 -4.78 -16.55 -6.22
N VAL A 119 -4.92 -15.47 -5.43
CA VAL A 119 -3.89 -15.08 -4.46
C VAL A 119 -3.57 -16.21 -3.46
N GLN A 120 -4.57 -16.97 -2.99
CA GLN A 120 -4.35 -18.14 -2.12
C GLN A 120 -3.60 -19.29 -2.82
N ARG A 121 -3.82 -19.49 -4.12
CA ARG A 121 -3.11 -20.50 -4.92
C ARG A 121 -1.66 -20.10 -5.20
N LEU A 122 -1.40 -18.79 -5.35
CA LEU A 122 -0.06 -18.23 -5.54
C LEU A 122 0.77 -18.24 -4.26
N PHE A 123 0.12 -18.15 -3.10
CA PHE A 123 0.75 -18.13 -1.78
C PHE A 123 0.17 -19.21 -0.86
N PRO A 124 0.34 -20.51 -1.20
CA PRO A 124 -0.31 -21.61 -0.47
C PRO A 124 0.25 -21.82 0.95
N HIS A 125 1.41 -21.24 1.26
CA HIS A 125 2.06 -21.32 2.56
C HIS A 125 1.72 -20.13 3.49
N ASP A 126 0.95 -19.15 2.99
CA ASP A 126 0.47 -18.03 3.79
C ASP A 126 -0.79 -18.46 4.54
N GLN A 127 -0.62 -19.00 5.75
CA GLN A 127 -1.74 -19.55 6.53
C GLN A 127 -2.79 -18.48 6.87
N ASP A 128 -2.37 -17.25 7.14
CA ASP A 128 -3.31 -16.16 7.41
C ASP A 128 -4.15 -15.85 6.19
N LEU A 129 -3.55 -15.83 4.99
CA LEU A 129 -4.28 -15.63 3.75
C LEU A 129 -5.19 -16.82 3.39
N VAL A 130 -4.73 -18.05 3.58
CA VAL A 130 -5.47 -19.28 3.22
C VAL A 130 -6.66 -19.54 4.16
N THR A 131 -6.56 -19.14 5.43
CA THR A 131 -7.64 -19.31 6.40
C THR A 131 -8.73 -18.24 6.30
N LYS A 132 -8.41 -17.05 5.74
CA LYS A 132 -9.41 -16.01 5.49
C LYS A 132 -10.30 -16.45 4.34
N LYS A 133 -11.60 -16.52 4.58
CA LYS A 133 -12.58 -16.64 3.49
C LYS A 133 -12.61 -15.29 2.76
N CYS A 134 -12.05 -15.25 1.55
CA CYS A 134 -12.29 -14.15 0.60
C CYS A 134 -13.78 -14.11 0.26
#